data_AF-A0A3D1B800-F1
#
_entry.id   AF-A0A3D1B800-F1
#
_cell.length_a   1.000
_cell.length_b   1.000
_cell.length_c   1.000
_cell.angle_alpha   90.00
_cell.angle_beta   90.00
_cell.angle_gamma   90.00
#
_symmetry.space_group_name_H-M   'P 1'
#
loop_
_entity.id
_entity.type
_entity.pdbx_description
1 polymer ?
#
loop_
_entity_poly.entity_id
_entity_poly.type
_entity_poly.pdbx_seq_one_letter_code
_entity_poly.pdbx_strand_id
1 'polypeptide(L)' 'LPKDWAVQIIKQVGNYGEVFERNIGSGSDLKIERGLNALWTNGGLQYAPPVR' A
#
# COMPACT_ATOMS: atom_id res chain seq x y z
N LEU A 1 -7.94 18.84 -6.05
CA LEU A 1 -8.64 18.03 -5.02
C LEU A 1 -8.78 18.86 -3.74
N PRO A 2 -9.76 18.57 -2.87
CA PRO A 2 -9.84 19.15 -1.53
C PRO A 2 -8.55 18.95 -0.72
N LYS A 3 -8.29 19.80 0.27
CA LYS A 3 -7.06 19.75 1.09
C LYS A 3 -6.87 18.42 1.82
N ASP A 4 -7.96 17.72 2.11
CA ASP A 4 -7.99 16.44 2.83
C ASP A 4 -7.99 15.22 1.89
N TRP A 5 -7.62 15.38 0.61
CA TRP A 5 -7.66 14.30 -0.37
C TRP A 5 -6.95 13.01 0.07
N ALA A 6 -5.77 13.12 0.69
CA ALA A 6 -5.02 11.97 1.17
C ALA A 6 -5.77 11.26 2.31
N VAL A 7 -6.40 12.03 3.21
CA VAL A 7 -7.24 11.48 4.28
C VAL A 7 -8.43 10.74 3.70
N GLN A 8 -9.06 11.27 2.65
CA GLN A 8 -10.19 10.62 1.99
C GLN A 8 -9.79 9.29 1.35
N ILE A 9 -8.61 9.20 0.73
CA ILE A 9 -8.09 7.94 0.16
C ILE A 9 -7.88 6.89 1.26
N ILE A 10 -7.12 7.24 2.30
CA ILE A 10 -6.82 6.29 3.39
C ILE A 10 -8.10 5.83 4.09
N LYS A 11 -9.09 6.72 4.28
CA LYS A 11 -10.40 6.34 4.85
C LYS A 11 -11.16 5.33 3.99
N GLN A 12 -11.10 5.46 2.66
CA GLN A 12 -11.88 4.62 1.76
C GLN A 12 -11.22 3.26 1.52
N VAL A 13 -9.90 3.25 1.29
CA VAL A 13 -9.18 2.05 0.83
C VAL A 13 -7.99 1.68 1.69
N GLY A 14 -7.67 2.42 2.74
CA GLY A 14 -6.46 2.22 3.54
C GLY A 14 -5.19 2.57 2.76
N ASN A 15 -4.05 2.27 3.38
CA ASN A 15 -2.74 2.42 2.77
C ASN A 15 -2.37 1.22 1.88
N TYR A 16 -1.26 1.35 1.15
CA TYR A 16 -0.77 0.32 0.24
C TYR A 16 -0.66 -1.08 0.86
N GLY A 17 -0.15 -1.18 2.09
CA GLY A 17 -0.02 -2.46 2.79
C GLY A 17 -1.38 -3.09 3.13
N GLU A 18 -2.35 -2.28 3.55
CA GLU A 18 -3.72 -2.77 3.86
C GLU A 18 -4.43 -3.28 2.61
N VAL A 19 -4.27 -2.59 1.47
CA VAL A 19 -4.82 -3.04 0.18
C VAL A 19 -4.13 -4.32 -0.28
N PHE A 20 -2.81 -4.41 -0.18
CA PHE A 20 -2.07 -5.61 -0.58
C PHE A 20 -2.50 -6.82 0.26
N GLU A 21 -2.44 -6.70 1.59
CA GLU A 21 -2.70 -7.83 2.49
C GLU A 21 -4.11 -8.39 2.36
N ARG A 22 -5.13 -7.54 2.20
CA ARG A 22 -6.52 -8.02 2.09
C ARG A 22 -6.83 -8.70 0.76
N ASN A 23 -6.19 -8.29 -0.33
CA ASN A 23 -6.58 -8.71 -1.68
C ASN A 23 -5.71 -9.86 -2.21
N ILE A 24 -4.41 -9.79 -1.95
CA ILE A 24 -3.45 -10.74 -2.52
C ILE A 24 -2.41 -11.27 -1.53
N GLY A 25 -2.23 -10.59 -0.39
CA GLY A 25 -1.28 -10.99 0.65
C GLY A 25 -1.83 -12.04 1.62
N SER A 26 -1.31 -12.02 2.85
CA SER A 26 -1.60 -13.02 3.88
C SER A 26 -3.07 -13.07 4.31
N GLY A 27 -3.82 -11.98 4.12
CA GLY A 27 -5.26 -11.90 4.38
C GLY A 27 -6.15 -12.46 3.26
N SER A 28 -5.58 -12.80 2.10
CA SER A 28 -6.32 -13.34 0.94
C SER A 28 -6.06 -14.84 0.75
N ASP A 29 -6.83 -15.53 -0.09
CA ASP A 29 -6.57 -16.93 -0.42
C ASP A 29 -5.30 -17.14 -1.27
N LEU A 30 -4.78 -16.08 -1.89
CA LEU A 30 -3.60 -16.16 -2.76
C LEU A 30 -2.28 -16.22 -1.99
N LYS A 31 -2.25 -15.69 -0.76
CA LYS A 31 -1.09 -15.73 0.16
C LYS A 31 0.23 -15.31 -0.49
N ILE A 32 0.20 -14.31 -1.36
CA ILE A 32 1.39 -13.82 -2.07
C ILE A 32 2.28 -13.05 -1.10
N GLU A 33 3.56 -13.41 -1.03
CA GLU A 33 4.55 -12.65 -0.28
C GLU A 33 4.86 -11.31 -0.96
N ARG A 34 5.25 -10.30 -0.17
CA ARG A 34 5.47 -8.94 -0.68
C ARG A 34 6.55 -8.90 -1.77
N GLY A 35 7.67 -9.59 -1.59
CA GLY A 35 8.76 -9.61 -2.58
C GLY A 35 9.10 -8.22 -3.13
N LEU A 36 9.11 -8.08 -4.45
CA LEU A 36 9.38 -6.80 -5.14
C LEU A 36 8.36 -5.69 -4.80
N ASN A 37 7.16 -6.05 -4.35
CA ASN A 37 6.11 -5.12 -3.91
C ASN A 37 6.30 -4.62 -2.47
N ALA A 38 7.36 -5.04 -1.75
CA ALA A 38 7.69 -4.43 -0.47
C ALA A 38 8.08 -2.95 -0.61
N LEU A 39 8.06 -2.22 0.52
CA LEU A 39 8.61 -0.87 0.55
C LEU A 39 10.10 -0.90 0.21
N TRP A 40 10.59 0.16 -0.44
CA TRP A 40 12.00 0.28 -0.81
C TRP A 40 12.98 0.15 0.38
N THR A 41 12.60 0.64 1.56
CA THR A 41 13.38 0.49 2.80
C THR A 41 13.38 -0.94 3.35
N ASN A 42 12.48 -1.79 2.85
CA ASN A 42 12.28 -3.17 3.29
C ASN A 42 12.67 -4.15 2.17
N GLY A 43 13.56 -3.76 1.26
CA GLY A 43 14.08 -4.63 0.20
C GLY A 43 13.19 -4.79 -1.04
N GLY A 44 12.11 -4.02 -1.15
CA GLY A 44 11.27 -4.00 -2.35
C GLY A 44 11.54 -2.80 -3.26
N LEU A 45 10.65 -2.57 -4.20
CA LEU A 45 10.76 -1.51 -5.21
C LEU A 45 9.68 -0.43 -5.06
N GLN A 46 8.75 -0.59 -4.11
CA GLN A 46 7.69 0.39 -3.91
C GLN A 46 8.26 1.63 -3.21
N TYR A 47 8.43 2.69 -4.00
CA TYR A 47 8.86 4.01 -3.56
C TYR A 47 7.82 5.05 -3.99
N ALA A 48 7.28 5.80 -3.03
CA ALA A 48 6.44 6.95 -3.31
C ALA A 48 7.33 8.22 -3.38
N PRO A 49 7.24 9.02 -4.45
CA PRO A 49 7.87 10.34 -4.50
C PRO A 49 7.41 11.24 -3.34
N PRO A 50 8.26 12.17 -2.86
CA PRO A 50 7.92 13.02 -1.73
C PRO A 50 6.75 13.97 -2.08
N VAL A 51 5.75 14.01 -1.21
CA VAL A 51 4.66 15.01 -1.26
C VAL A 51 5.11 16.21 -0.43
N ARG A 52 5.79 17.16 -1.09
CA ARG A 52 6.41 18.35 -0.49
C ARG A 52 6.12 19.60 -1.31
#